data_AF-A0A2G9UXX1-F1
#
_entry.id   AF-A0A2G9UXX1-F1
#
_cell.length_a   1.000
_cell.length_b   1.000
_cell.length_c   1.000
_cell.angle_alpha   90.00
_cell.angle_beta   90.00
_cell.angle_gamma   90.00
#
_symmetry.space_group_name_H-M   'P 1'
#
loop_
_entity.id
_entity.type
_entity.pdbx_description
1 polymer ?
#
loop_
_entity_poly.entity_id
_entity_poly.type
_entity_poly.pdbx_seq_one_letter_code
_entity_poly.pdbx_strand_id
1 'polypeptide(L)'
;MFNIMMRAVEEWSSCPEVMTPIFRLLAELCQNRQQRLKFEMSSCSAVLLFKEASKIICAYGNRILVMPDVPKERAYAERYKNIGIIFNVLKCALIGAYVPFGVFRLYGDPCLQDSLNMFVKLFMKIPEEDFHSYTKIAQHYYNLLENVVQDNIAFVSNLQPEVFAAILRSVHTGVTSLDAVVITSACSALDTILNYLYKRFTRSPHPVAKEEVFTNFKREIISQQPEDRHAAFDQAFIGLMDGVELSLTVKNKDIFTQNLAKFRREIVEAVKGKEVSPSASNNEMC
;
A
#
# COMPACT_ATOMS: atom_id res chain seq x y z
N MET A 1 -10.13 15.27 26.77
CA MET A 1 -10.51 14.08 25.98
C MET A 1 -9.28 13.27 25.57
N PHE A 2 -8.36 13.81 24.77
CA PHE A 2 -7.14 13.10 24.33
C PHE A 2 -6.26 12.60 25.49
N ASN A 3 -6.13 13.36 26.59
CA ASN A 3 -5.41 12.89 27.79
C ASN A 3 -6.01 11.63 28.42
N ILE A 4 -7.34 11.46 28.36
CA ILE A 4 -8.02 10.25 28.89
C ILE A 4 -7.72 9.07 27.95
N MET A 5 -7.76 9.30 26.64
CA MET A 5 -7.40 8.28 25.64
C MET A 5 -5.95 7.84 25.80
N MET A 6 -5.02 8.79 26.03
CA MET A 6 -3.61 8.50 26.29
C MET A 6 -3.41 7.67 27.54
N ARG A 7 -4.01 8.04 28.68
CA ARG A 7 -3.96 7.22 29.90
C ARG A 7 -4.53 5.83 29.69
N ALA A 8 -5.61 5.71 28.92
CA ALA A 8 -6.19 4.42 28.63
C ALA A 8 -5.28 3.54 27.76
N VAL A 9 -4.55 4.13 26.82
CA VAL A 9 -3.49 3.44 26.05
C VAL A 9 -2.34 3.01 26.96
N GLU A 10 -2.01 3.80 27.97
CA GLU A 10 -0.91 3.51 28.90
C GLU A 10 -1.25 2.30 29.81
N GLU A 11 -2.47 2.27 30.36
CA GLU A 11 -2.89 1.28 31.37
C GLU A 11 -3.55 0.03 30.76
N TRP A 12 -4.33 0.17 29.68
CA TRP A 12 -5.19 -0.92 29.15
C TRP A 12 -4.86 -1.32 27.72
N SER A 13 -3.60 -1.14 27.29
CA SER A 13 -3.14 -1.53 25.94
C SER A 13 -3.40 -3.01 25.59
N SER A 14 -3.46 -3.91 26.57
CA SER A 14 -3.75 -5.34 26.39
C SER A 14 -5.26 -5.66 26.34
N CYS A 15 -6.14 -4.70 26.65
CA CYS A 15 -7.58 -4.94 26.73
C CYS A 15 -8.29 -4.41 25.48
N PRO A 16 -8.63 -5.27 24.49
CA PRO A 16 -9.26 -4.85 23.24
C PRO A 16 -10.65 -4.24 23.45
N GLU A 17 -11.33 -4.58 24.55
CA GLU A 17 -12.66 -4.08 24.91
C GLU A 17 -12.65 -2.58 25.22
N VAL A 18 -11.55 -2.08 25.79
CA VAL A 18 -11.34 -0.65 26.09
C VAL A 18 -10.74 0.07 24.89
N MET A 19 -9.79 -0.57 24.20
CA MET A 19 -9.07 0.06 23.09
C MET A 19 -9.91 0.19 21.81
N THR A 20 -10.76 -0.79 21.50
CA THR A 20 -11.61 -0.75 20.30
C THR A 20 -12.53 0.48 20.29
N PRO A 21 -13.30 0.80 21.35
CA PRO A 21 -14.12 2.01 21.40
C PRO A 21 -13.30 3.29 21.30
N ILE A 22 -12.11 3.35 21.94
CA ILE A 22 -11.23 4.52 21.90
C ILE A 22 -10.79 4.80 20.46
N PHE A 23 -10.35 3.78 19.72
CA PHE A 23 -9.93 3.98 18.33
C PHE A 23 -11.10 4.29 17.39
N ARG A 24 -12.29 3.73 17.65
CA ARG A 24 -13.50 4.11 16.90
C ARG A 24 -13.87 5.56 17.12
N LEU A 25 -13.79 6.03 18.36
CA LEU A 25 -14.02 7.43 18.71
C LEU A 25 -12.96 8.33 18.06
N LEU A 26 -11.69 7.92 18.08
CA LEU A 26 -10.62 8.65 17.40
C LEU A 26 -10.85 8.71 15.88
N ALA A 27 -11.34 7.63 15.27
CA ALA A 27 -11.67 7.59 13.85
C ALA A 27 -12.77 8.60 13.51
N GLU A 28 -13.82 8.67 14.33
CA GLU A 28 -14.93 9.62 14.15
C GLU A 28 -14.48 11.08 14.33
N LEU A 29 -13.56 11.33 15.28
CA LEU A 29 -12.98 12.66 15.48
C LEU A 29 -12.16 13.11 14.26
N CYS A 30 -11.42 12.21 13.63
CA CYS A 30 -10.63 12.49 12.44
C CYS A 30 -11.44 12.48 11.14
N GLN A 31 -12.69 12.00 11.16
CA GLN A 31 -13.51 11.87 9.96
C GLN A 31 -14.18 13.19 9.58
N ASN A 32 -13.83 13.71 8.40
CA ASN A 32 -14.43 14.93 7.84
C ASN A 32 -15.69 14.64 7.01
N ARG A 33 -16.72 14.05 7.62
CA ARG A 33 -18.02 13.84 6.96
C ARG A 33 -18.79 15.15 6.88
N GLN A 34 -19.40 15.46 5.73
CA GLN A 34 -20.19 16.68 5.51
C GLN A 34 -19.45 18.00 5.81
N GLN A 35 -18.11 17.99 5.65
CA GLN A 35 -17.27 19.16 5.95
C GLN A 35 -17.38 19.65 7.40
N ARG A 36 -17.62 18.74 8.36
CA ARG A 36 -17.69 19.05 9.80
C ARG A 36 -16.38 19.64 10.34
N LEU A 37 -15.25 19.28 9.73
CA LEU A 37 -13.92 19.77 10.10
C LEU A 37 -13.52 20.96 9.21
N LYS A 38 -14.31 22.04 9.26
CA LYS A 38 -13.94 23.35 8.70
C LYS A 38 -13.34 24.19 9.81
N PHE A 39 -12.02 24.31 9.80
CA PHE A 39 -11.31 25.23 10.69
C PHE A 39 -11.05 26.54 9.95
N GLU A 40 -11.09 27.66 10.66
CA GLU A 40 -10.64 28.94 10.11
C GLU A 40 -9.14 28.86 9.77
N MET A 41 -8.71 29.55 8.70
CA MET A 41 -7.31 29.57 8.23
C MET A 41 -6.32 30.02 9.30
N SER A 42 -6.76 30.77 10.31
CA SER A 42 -5.99 31.25 11.46
C SER A 42 -5.87 30.23 12.61
N SER A 43 -6.63 29.14 12.57
CA SER A 43 -6.75 28.20 13.67
C SER A 43 -5.73 27.05 13.55
N CYS A 44 -4.99 26.79 14.63
CA CYS A 44 -4.11 25.63 14.74
C CYS A 44 -4.85 24.33 15.09
N SER A 45 -6.18 24.36 15.21
CA SER A 45 -7.00 23.24 15.71
C SER A 45 -6.87 21.97 14.88
N ALA A 46 -6.81 22.07 13.55
CA ALA A 46 -6.60 20.93 12.66
C ALA A 46 -5.26 20.23 12.91
N VAL A 47 -4.20 21.04 13.06
CA VAL A 47 -2.83 20.58 13.30
C VAL A 47 -2.75 19.90 14.67
N LEU A 48 -3.35 20.51 15.69
CA LEU A 48 -3.42 19.93 17.04
C LEU A 48 -4.21 18.61 17.08
N LEU A 49 -5.34 18.54 16.37
CA LEU A 49 -6.13 17.31 16.26
C LEU A 49 -5.30 16.15 15.69
N PHE A 50 -4.60 16.39 14.57
CA PHE A 50 -3.71 15.39 13.99
C PHE A 50 -2.58 15.01 14.95
N LYS A 51 -1.99 15.99 15.64
CA LYS A 51 -0.91 15.77 16.59
C LYS A 51 -1.32 14.88 17.75
N GLU A 52 -2.49 15.10 18.33
CA GLU A 52 -3.03 14.26 19.39
C GLU A 52 -3.40 12.86 18.88
N ALA A 53 -3.96 12.75 17.67
CA ALA A 53 -4.24 11.45 17.05
C ALA A 53 -2.95 10.64 16.79
N SER A 54 -1.93 11.27 16.22
CA SER A 54 -0.61 10.67 15.97
C SER A 54 0.04 10.17 17.26
N LYS A 55 0.03 10.98 18.33
CA LYS A 55 0.56 10.58 19.65
C LYS A 55 -0.12 9.32 20.18
N ILE A 56 -1.46 9.25 20.14
CA ILE A 56 -2.24 8.10 20.59
C ILE A 56 -1.88 6.84 19.78
N ILE A 57 -1.84 6.97 18.46
CA ILE A 57 -1.51 5.87 17.55
C ILE A 57 -0.10 5.36 17.81
N CYS A 58 0.89 6.26 17.91
CA CYS A 58 2.27 5.88 18.15
C CYS A 58 2.48 5.25 19.53
N ALA A 59 1.84 5.77 20.56
CA ALA A 59 1.93 5.25 21.93
C ALA A 59 1.35 3.83 22.05
N TYR A 60 0.25 3.55 21.34
CA TYR A 60 -0.33 2.21 21.30
C TYR A 60 0.47 1.26 20.41
N GLY A 61 0.88 1.71 19.22
CA GLY A 61 1.63 0.89 18.27
C GLY A 61 2.97 0.42 18.84
N ASN A 62 3.72 1.30 19.52
CA ASN A 62 4.95 0.91 20.21
C ASN A 62 4.72 -0.17 21.28
N ARG A 63 3.58 -0.14 21.99
CA ARG A 63 3.25 -1.17 22.99
C ARG A 63 2.90 -2.50 22.33
N ILE A 64 2.06 -2.48 21.29
CA ILE A 64 1.70 -3.70 20.53
C ILE A 64 2.93 -4.40 19.98
N LEU A 65 3.91 -3.65 19.47
CA LEU A 65 5.10 -4.21 18.84
C LEU A 65 5.98 -5.00 19.83
N VAL A 66 5.97 -4.61 21.11
CA VAL A 66 6.76 -5.25 22.17
C VAL A 66 6.00 -6.42 22.83
N MET A 67 4.67 -6.49 22.70
CA MET A 67 3.88 -7.55 23.32
C MET A 67 4.15 -8.94 22.72
N PRO A 68 4.18 -10.00 23.55
CA PRO A 68 4.46 -11.38 23.11
C PRO A 68 3.41 -11.85 22.11
N ASP A 69 3.74 -12.71 21.15
CA ASP A 69 2.77 -13.13 20.14
C ASP A 69 1.59 -13.91 20.76
N VAL A 70 0.38 -13.62 20.29
CA VAL A 70 -0.87 -14.24 20.73
C VAL A 70 -1.19 -15.39 19.80
N PRO A 71 -1.78 -16.50 20.28
CA PRO A 71 -2.24 -17.59 19.42
C PRO A 71 -3.10 -17.08 18.25
N LYS A 72 -2.92 -17.67 17.06
CA LYS A 72 -3.60 -17.24 15.81
C LYS A 72 -5.13 -17.07 15.98
N GLU A 73 -5.76 -17.93 16.77
CA GLU A 73 -7.19 -17.90 17.08
C GLU A 73 -7.67 -16.62 17.78
N ARG A 74 -6.83 -16.00 18.62
CA ARG A 74 -7.16 -14.79 19.39
C ARG A 74 -6.49 -13.53 18.84
N ALA A 75 -5.48 -13.69 17.99
CA ALA A 75 -4.71 -12.58 17.41
C ALA A 75 -5.60 -11.55 16.69
N TYR A 76 -6.65 -11.99 15.98
CA TYR A 76 -7.59 -11.08 15.34
C TYR A 76 -8.35 -10.20 16.33
N ALA A 77 -8.99 -10.82 17.31
CA ALA A 77 -9.87 -10.15 18.26
C ALA A 77 -9.09 -9.20 19.19
N GLU A 78 -7.90 -9.63 19.62
CA GLU A 78 -7.08 -8.88 20.57
C GLU A 78 -6.18 -7.83 19.91
N ARG A 79 -5.73 -8.05 18.67
CA ARG A 79 -4.71 -7.20 18.03
C ARG A 79 -5.12 -6.65 16.68
N TYR A 80 -5.34 -7.52 15.70
CA TYR A 80 -5.44 -7.10 14.29
C TYR A 80 -6.64 -6.19 14.04
N LYS A 81 -7.75 -6.41 14.74
CA LYS A 81 -8.93 -5.53 14.69
C LYS A 81 -8.59 -4.08 15.04
N ASN A 82 -7.81 -3.85 16.10
CA ASN A 82 -7.40 -2.51 16.51
C ASN A 82 -6.43 -1.87 15.51
N ILE A 83 -5.52 -2.67 14.95
CA ILE A 83 -4.61 -2.21 13.87
C ILE A 83 -5.42 -1.77 12.64
N GLY A 84 -6.42 -2.54 12.23
CA GLY A 84 -7.31 -2.16 11.12
C GLY A 84 -8.04 -0.85 11.38
N ILE A 85 -8.52 -0.60 12.61
CA ILE A 85 -9.17 0.67 12.96
C ILE A 85 -8.15 1.82 12.90
N ILE A 86 -6.92 1.61 13.37
CA ILE A 86 -5.84 2.61 13.27
C ILE A 86 -5.55 2.98 11.81
N PHE A 87 -5.53 2.01 10.89
CA PHE A 87 -5.38 2.31 9.47
C PHE A 87 -6.51 3.23 8.96
N ASN A 88 -7.74 3.02 9.40
CA ASN A 88 -8.84 3.91 9.05
C ASN A 88 -8.74 5.30 9.70
N VAL A 89 -8.25 5.40 10.94
CA VAL A 89 -8.00 6.70 11.59
C VAL A 89 -6.99 7.51 10.77
N LEU A 90 -5.85 6.90 10.43
CA LEU A 90 -4.81 7.53 9.61
C LEU A 90 -5.37 7.92 8.23
N LYS A 91 -6.14 7.05 7.60
CA LYS A 91 -6.79 7.33 6.31
C LYS A 91 -7.69 8.57 6.41
N CYS A 92 -8.59 8.62 7.39
CA CYS A 92 -9.48 9.75 7.60
C CYS A 92 -8.71 11.06 7.86
N ALA A 93 -7.61 10.98 8.59
CA ALA A 93 -6.77 12.13 8.89
C ALA A 93 -6.01 12.66 7.66
N LEU A 94 -5.45 11.78 6.83
CA LEU A 94 -4.69 12.15 5.64
C LEU A 94 -5.60 12.70 4.52
N ILE A 95 -6.74 12.05 4.27
CA ILE A 95 -7.65 12.41 3.16
C ILE A 95 -8.60 13.56 3.54
N GLY A 96 -8.77 13.84 4.83
CA GLY A 96 -9.81 14.75 5.30
C GLY A 96 -9.70 16.19 4.80
N ALA A 97 -8.59 16.59 4.16
CA ALA A 97 -8.35 17.91 3.57
C ALA A 97 -8.56 19.08 4.55
N TYR A 98 -8.45 18.82 5.85
CA TYR A 98 -8.55 19.83 6.93
C TYR A 98 -7.18 20.13 7.57
N VAL A 99 -6.19 19.26 7.39
CA VAL A 99 -4.84 19.42 7.95
C VAL A 99 -3.87 19.90 6.87
N PRO A 100 -3.23 21.07 7.03
CA PRO A 100 -2.18 21.51 6.12
C PRO A 100 -0.86 20.80 6.44
N PHE A 101 -0.66 19.58 5.94
CA PHE A 101 0.50 18.75 6.31
C PHE A 101 1.88 19.37 6.01
N GLY A 102 1.97 20.30 5.06
CA GLY A 102 3.21 21.04 4.79
C GLY A 102 3.73 21.84 6.00
N VAL A 103 2.84 22.22 6.91
CA VAL A 103 3.16 22.97 8.13
C VAL A 103 4.04 22.17 9.10
N PHE A 104 3.87 20.85 9.18
CA PHE A 104 4.74 20.00 10.00
C PHE A 104 6.19 20.00 9.51
N ARG A 105 6.39 20.00 8.18
CA ARG A 105 7.74 20.09 7.60
C ARG A 105 8.36 21.46 7.84
N LEU A 106 7.57 22.54 7.78
CA LEU A 106 8.04 23.90 8.05
C LEU A 106 8.47 24.11 9.51
N TYR A 107 7.73 23.55 10.47
CA TYR A 107 8.06 23.65 11.89
C TYR A 107 9.02 22.55 12.40
N GLY A 108 9.43 21.63 11.53
CA GLY A 108 10.29 20.50 11.92
C GLY A 108 9.63 19.52 12.90
N ASP A 109 8.29 19.45 12.91
CA ASP A 109 7.56 18.53 13.78
C ASP A 109 7.49 17.13 13.13
N PRO A 110 8.03 16.08 13.77
CA PRO A 110 8.11 14.73 13.20
C PRO A 110 6.77 13.99 13.19
N CYS A 111 5.70 14.57 13.74
CA CYS A 111 4.40 13.94 13.94
C CYS A 111 3.85 13.15 12.74
N LEU A 112 3.98 13.70 11.52
CA LEU A 112 3.54 13.02 10.30
C LEU A 112 4.45 11.82 9.97
N GLN A 113 5.76 11.99 10.06
CA GLN A 113 6.73 10.92 9.80
C GLN A 113 6.58 9.78 10.80
N ASP A 114 6.36 10.09 12.08
CA ASP A 114 6.11 9.08 13.12
C ASP A 114 4.85 8.27 12.84
N SER A 115 3.77 8.92 12.41
CA SER A 115 2.53 8.24 11.99
C SER A 115 2.74 7.31 10.79
N LEU A 116 3.48 7.76 9.77
CA LEU A 116 3.78 6.96 8.58
C LEU A 116 4.71 5.78 8.90
N ASN A 117 5.72 6.00 9.74
CA ASN A 117 6.58 4.93 10.25
C ASN A 117 5.78 3.91 11.08
N MET A 118 4.84 4.38 11.89
CA MET A 118 3.98 3.50 12.67
C MET A 118 3.05 2.68 11.78
N PHE A 119 2.49 3.26 10.71
CA PHE A 119 1.74 2.52 9.71
C PHE A 119 2.55 1.35 9.15
N VAL A 120 3.80 1.59 8.73
CA VAL A 120 4.69 0.55 8.20
C VAL A 120 4.98 -0.52 9.24
N LYS A 121 5.31 -0.15 10.48
CA LYS A 121 5.60 -1.11 11.55
C LYS A 121 4.39 -2.00 11.88
N LEU A 122 3.19 -1.42 11.92
CA LEU A 122 1.95 -2.15 12.17
C LEU A 122 1.59 -3.07 11.00
N PHE A 123 1.87 -2.66 9.76
CA PHE A 123 1.72 -3.51 8.58
C PHE A 123 2.62 -4.75 8.68
N MET A 124 3.91 -4.57 9.01
CA MET A 124 4.87 -5.69 9.12
C MET A 124 4.58 -6.64 10.30
N LYS A 125 3.76 -6.23 11.29
CA LYS A 125 3.38 -7.09 12.42
C LYS A 125 2.27 -8.10 12.07
N ILE A 126 1.53 -7.88 10.98
CA ILE A 126 0.48 -8.80 10.54
C ILE A 126 1.08 -9.77 9.50
N PRO A 127 1.02 -11.09 9.72
CA PRO A 127 1.46 -12.07 8.72
C PRO A 127 0.69 -11.94 7.41
N GLU A 128 1.37 -12.14 6.27
CA GLU A 128 0.79 -11.99 4.93
C GLU A 128 -0.39 -12.95 4.67
N GLU A 129 -0.33 -14.15 5.24
CA GLU A 129 -1.39 -15.18 5.15
C GLU A 129 -2.70 -14.73 5.82
N ASP A 130 -2.59 -14.09 6.98
CA ASP A 130 -3.73 -13.66 7.79
C ASP A 130 -4.33 -12.35 7.26
N PHE A 131 -3.54 -11.56 6.54
CA PHE A 131 -3.94 -10.26 6.04
C PHE A 131 -5.17 -10.29 5.12
N HIS A 132 -5.19 -11.29 4.22
CA HIS A 132 -6.24 -11.46 3.20
C HIS A 132 -7.47 -12.17 3.75
N SER A 133 -7.34 -12.87 4.87
CA SER A 133 -8.45 -13.53 5.57
C SER A 133 -9.40 -12.51 6.23
N TYR A 134 -8.94 -11.28 6.50
CA TYR A 134 -9.71 -10.24 7.17
C TYR A 134 -10.07 -9.07 6.24
N THR A 135 -11.14 -9.24 5.47
CA THR A 135 -11.61 -8.29 4.44
C THR A 135 -11.62 -6.83 4.88
N LYS A 136 -12.13 -6.51 6.09
CA LYS A 136 -12.20 -5.13 6.58
C LYS A 136 -10.83 -4.51 6.82
N ILE A 137 -9.89 -5.29 7.36
CA ILE A 137 -8.52 -4.81 7.62
C ILE A 137 -7.83 -4.55 6.29
N ALA A 138 -7.94 -5.49 5.34
CA ALA A 138 -7.42 -5.33 4.00
C ALA A 138 -7.96 -4.06 3.33
N GLN A 139 -9.28 -3.85 3.33
CA GLN A 139 -9.89 -2.63 2.80
C GLN A 139 -9.31 -1.36 3.46
N HIS A 140 -9.20 -1.31 4.78
CA HIS A 140 -8.69 -0.12 5.48
C HIS A 140 -7.21 0.14 5.15
N TYR A 141 -6.42 -0.92 5.03
CA TYR A 141 -5.03 -0.83 4.63
C TYR A 141 -4.82 -0.38 3.19
N TYR A 142 -5.46 -1.02 2.21
CA TYR A 142 -5.22 -0.68 0.79
C TYR A 142 -5.69 0.74 0.50
N ASN A 143 -6.82 1.15 1.07
CA ASN A 143 -7.25 2.54 1.01
C ASN A 143 -6.20 3.48 1.64
N LEU A 144 -5.65 3.15 2.81
CA LEU A 144 -4.59 3.97 3.41
C LEU A 144 -3.32 3.99 2.53
N LEU A 145 -2.89 2.84 2.03
CA LEU A 145 -1.70 2.67 1.20
C LEU A 145 -1.79 3.51 -0.07
N GLU A 146 -2.92 3.46 -0.80
CA GLU A 146 -3.18 4.27 -1.98
C GLU A 146 -2.89 5.75 -1.70
N ASN A 147 -3.42 6.28 -0.59
CA ASN A 147 -3.28 7.70 -0.24
C ASN A 147 -1.86 8.05 0.27
N VAL A 148 -1.21 7.15 1.01
CA VAL A 148 0.19 7.33 1.42
C VAL A 148 1.10 7.36 0.20
N VAL A 149 0.89 6.46 -0.75
CA VAL A 149 1.65 6.41 -2.00
C VAL A 149 1.37 7.65 -2.85
N GLN A 150 0.13 8.11 -2.94
CA GLN A 150 -0.24 9.30 -3.72
C GLN A 150 0.42 10.59 -3.21
N ASP A 151 0.28 10.89 -1.92
CA ASP A 151 0.70 12.18 -1.37
C ASP A 151 2.11 12.14 -0.75
N ASN A 152 2.60 10.95 -0.37
CA ASN A 152 3.85 10.76 0.35
C ASN A 152 4.78 9.74 -0.34
N ILE A 153 4.77 9.67 -1.67
CA ILE A 153 5.62 8.74 -2.45
C ILE A 153 7.12 8.83 -2.11
N ALA A 154 7.60 10.02 -1.74
CA ALA A 154 8.99 10.23 -1.33
C ALA A 154 9.32 9.54 0.00
N PHE A 155 8.34 9.34 0.88
CA PHE A 155 8.52 8.51 2.07
C PHE A 155 8.61 7.03 1.69
N VAL A 156 7.66 6.56 0.88
CA VAL A 156 7.59 5.14 0.45
C VAL A 156 8.85 4.71 -0.30
N SER A 157 9.40 5.57 -1.16
CA SER A 157 10.60 5.27 -1.95
C SER A 157 11.92 5.31 -1.17
N ASN A 158 11.90 5.81 0.07
CA ASN A 158 13.05 5.82 0.98
C ASN A 158 12.93 4.76 2.09
N LEU A 159 11.93 3.88 2.02
CA LEU A 159 11.81 2.74 2.94
C LEU A 159 12.93 1.72 2.70
N GLN A 160 13.20 0.91 3.72
CA GLN A 160 14.15 -0.21 3.60
C GLN A 160 13.71 -1.17 2.49
N PRO A 161 14.65 -1.78 1.73
CA PRO A 161 14.33 -2.65 0.60
C PRO A 161 13.36 -3.78 0.96
N GLU A 162 13.51 -4.37 2.14
CA GLU A 162 12.69 -5.48 2.63
C GLU A 162 11.24 -5.04 2.86
N VAL A 163 11.05 -3.84 3.42
CA VAL A 163 9.73 -3.23 3.64
C VAL A 163 9.09 -2.86 2.32
N PHE A 164 9.86 -2.25 1.41
CA PHE A 164 9.37 -1.87 0.10
C PHE A 164 8.94 -3.10 -0.71
N ALA A 165 9.73 -4.18 -0.67
CA ALA A 165 9.36 -5.46 -1.27
C ALA A 165 8.10 -6.07 -0.64
N ALA A 166 7.92 -5.97 0.68
CA ALA A 166 6.70 -6.41 1.35
C ALA A 166 5.46 -5.62 0.89
N ILE A 167 5.59 -4.29 0.71
CA ILE A 167 4.52 -3.45 0.15
C ILE A 167 4.21 -3.85 -1.30
N LEU A 168 5.22 -4.12 -2.13
CA LEU A 168 4.98 -4.56 -3.51
C LEU A 168 4.31 -5.95 -3.56
N ARG A 169 4.71 -6.88 -2.69
CA ARG A 169 4.07 -8.21 -2.58
C ARG A 169 2.64 -8.10 -2.08
N SER A 170 2.35 -7.19 -1.13
CA SER A 170 0.97 -6.93 -0.71
C SER A 170 0.15 -6.31 -1.83
N VAL A 171 0.70 -5.37 -2.60
CA VAL A 171 0.02 -4.79 -3.77
C VAL A 171 -0.27 -5.86 -4.82
N HIS A 172 0.69 -6.73 -5.15
CA HIS A 172 0.49 -7.85 -6.06
C HIS A 172 -0.68 -8.74 -5.62
N THR A 173 -0.68 -9.14 -4.35
CA THR A 173 -1.74 -9.99 -3.79
C THR A 173 -3.09 -9.27 -3.74
N GLY A 174 -3.09 -7.96 -3.48
CA GLY A 174 -4.29 -7.11 -3.48
C GLY A 174 -4.93 -6.98 -4.86
N VAL A 175 -4.12 -6.89 -5.93
CA VAL A 175 -4.61 -6.88 -7.31
C VAL A 175 -5.28 -8.21 -7.70
N THR A 176 -4.85 -9.31 -7.09
CA THR A 176 -5.47 -10.64 -7.28
C THR A 176 -6.62 -10.96 -6.32
N SER A 177 -7.02 -10.00 -5.48
CA SER A 177 -8.10 -10.19 -4.50
C SER A 177 -9.47 -10.37 -5.19
N LEU A 178 -10.44 -10.92 -4.46
CA LEU A 178 -11.85 -11.00 -4.88
C LEU A 178 -12.67 -9.75 -4.46
N ASP A 179 -12.12 -8.89 -3.60
CA ASP A 179 -12.79 -7.69 -3.11
C ASP A 179 -12.52 -6.49 -4.03
N ALA A 180 -13.59 -5.96 -4.64
CA ALA A 180 -13.51 -4.85 -5.58
C ALA A 180 -12.86 -3.57 -5.00
N VAL A 181 -13.07 -3.27 -3.71
CA VAL A 181 -12.46 -2.12 -3.05
C VAL A 181 -10.96 -2.31 -2.92
N VAL A 182 -10.54 -3.52 -2.52
CA VAL A 182 -9.12 -3.89 -2.41
C VAL A 182 -8.42 -3.83 -3.77
N ILE A 183 -9.02 -4.42 -4.81
CA ILE A 183 -8.46 -4.41 -6.17
C ILE A 183 -8.27 -2.98 -6.66
N THR A 184 -9.28 -2.12 -6.48
CA THR A 184 -9.26 -0.73 -6.96
C THR A 184 -8.12 0.04 -6.29
N SER A 185 -8.06 0.06 -4.96
CA SER A 185 -7.01 0.77 -4.23
C SER A 185 -5.61 0.19 -4.47
N ALA A 186 -5.48 -1.14 -4.59
CA ALA A 186 -4.21 -1.78 -4.92
C ALA A 186 -3.73 -1.39 -6.33
N CYS A 187 -4.62 -1.35 -7.32
CA CYS A 187 -4.30 -0.89 -8.68
C CYS A 187 -3.88 0.57 -8.69
N SER A 188 -4.60 1.46 -8.00
CA SER A 188 -4.23 2.88 -7.89
C SER A 188 -2.86 3.08 -7.24
N ALA A 189 -2.59 2.35 -6.15
CA ALA A 189 -1.29 2.38 -5.48
C ALA A 189 -0.19 1.90 -6.43
N LEU A 190 -0.40 0.81 -7.15
CA LEU A 190 0.55 0.28 -8.13
C LEU A 190 0.82 1.28 -9.25
N ASP A 191 -0.22 1.85 -9.86
CA ASP A 191 -0.08 2.85 -10.94
C ASP A 191 0.75 4.04 -10.47
N THR A 192 0.49 4.53 -9.25
CA THR A 192 1.25 5.66 -8.69
C THR A 192 2.72 5.30 -8.45
N ILE A 193 3.01 4.11 -7.90
CA ILE A 193 4.38 3.62 -7.71
C ILE A 193 5.10 3.51 -9.06
N LEU A 194 4.47 2.86 -10.04
CA LEU A 194 5.03 2.67 -11.38
C LEU A 194 5.27 4.01 -12.08
N ASN A 195 4.30 4.93 -12.02
CA ASN A 195 4.44 6.27 -12.57
C ASN A 195 5.60 7.04 -11.91
N TYR A 196 5.77 6.91 -10.60
CA TYR A 196 6.89 7.52 -9.89
C TYR A 196 8.24 6.91 -10.29
N LEU A 197 8.33 5.58 -10.32
CA LEU A 197 9.51 4.86 -10.76
C LEU A 197 9.86 5.25 -12.19
N TYR A 198 8.90 5.24 -13.11
CA TYR A 198 9.08 5.65 -14.51
C TYR A 198 9.56 7.10 -14.62
N LYS A 199 8.96 8.05 -13.89
CA LYS A 199 9.43 9.44 -13.84
C LYS A 199 10.86 9.57 -13.29
N ARG A 200 11.24 8.74 -12.32
CA ARG A 200 12.58 8.72 -11.74
C ARG A 200 13.61 8.11 -12.70
N PHE A 201 13.25 7.03 -13.41
CA PHE A 201 14.07 6.40 -14.45
C PHE A 201 14.28 7.33 -15.65
N THR A 202 13.23 8.02 -16.08
CA THR A 202 13.28 8.93 -17.23
C THR A 202 14.04 10.24 -16.94
N ARG A 203 14.01 10.74 -15.69
CA ARG A 203 14.72 11.96 -15.27
C ARG A 203 16.21 11.81 -14.95
N SER A 204 16.77 10.60 -14.89
CA SER A 204 18.23 10.45 -14.70
C SER A 204 18.99 10.95 -15.95
N PRO A 205 19.99 11.85 -15.84
CA PRO A 205 20.70 12.42 -17.00
C PRO A 205 21.78 11.52 -17.60
N HIS A 206 21.91 10.25 -17.19
CA HIS A 206 22.94 9.34 -17.73
C HIS A 206 22.34 8.29 -18.68
N PRO A 207 22.62 8.34 -20.00
CA PRO A 207 22.05 7.44 -21.00
C PRO A 207 22.50 5.98 -20.89
N VAL A 208 23.67 5.72 -20.28
CA VAL A 208 24.31 4.38 -20.30
C VAL A 208 23.78 3.46 -19.19
N ALA A 209 23.24 4.00 -18.09
CA ALA A 209 22.73 3.21 -16.96
C ALA A 209 21.24 2.82 -17.10
N LYS A 210 20.52 3.35 -18.09
CA LYS A 210 19.06 3.16 -18.24
C LYS A 210 18.70 1.79 -18.81
N GLU A 211 19.46 1.36 -19.80
CA GLU A 211 19.27 0.06 -20.44
C GLU A 211 19.71 -1.06 -19.51
N GLU A 212 20.79 -0.85 -18.75
CA GLU A 212 21.32 -1.83 -17.80
C GLU A 212 20.37 -2.07 -16.61
N VAL A 213 19.74 -1.01 -16.08
CA VAL A 213 18.78 -1.14 -14.96
C VAL A 213 17.44 -1.74 -15.43
N PHE A 214 16.92 -1.34 -16.59
CA PHE A 214 15.73 -1.98 -17.15
C PHE A 214 16.00 -3.45 -17.47
N THR A 215 17.17 -3.76 -18.02
CA THR A 215 17.59 -5.13 -18.32
C THR A 215 17.76 -5.95 -17.04
N ASN A 216 18.31 -5.36 -15.97
CA ASN A 216 18.45 -6.03 -14.68
C ASN A 216 17.08 -6.28 -14.02
N PHE A 217 16.17 -5.30 -14.05
CA PHE A 217 14.80 -5.48 -13.54
C PHE A 217 14.02 -6.52 -14.35
N LYS A 218 14.09 -6.46 -15.69
CA LYS A 218 13.50 -7.45 -16.60
C LYS A 218 14.04 -8.85 -16.28
N ARG A 219 15.37 -9.00 -16.13
CA ARG A 219 16.02 -10.27 -15.81
C ARG A 219 15.59 -10.81 -14.44
N GLU A 220 15.47 -9.94 -13.44
CA GLU A 220 15.03 -10.33 -12.10
C GLU A 220 13.58 -10.81 -12.10
N ILE A 221 12.66 -10.08 -12.76
CA ILE A 221 11.26 -10.48 -12.88
C ILE A 221 11.10 -11.80 -13.64
N ILE A 222 11.87 -11.99 -14.72
CA ILE A 222 11.87 -13.25 -15.49
C ILE A 222 12.40 -14.40 -14.63
N SER A 223 13.50 -14.20 -13.90
CA SER A 223 14.11 -15.25 -13.07
C SER A 223 13.21 -15.76 -11.94
N GLN A 224 12.22 -14.97 -11.52
CA GLN A 224 11.22 -15.35 -10.51
C GLN A 224 10.04 -16.15 -11.10
N GLN A 225 9.93 -16.26 -12.43
CA GLN A 225 8.93 -17.08 -13.10
C GLN A 225 9.46 -18.51 -13.31
N PRO A 226 8.59 -19.52 -13.51
CA PRO A 226 9.04 -20.84 -13.95
C PRO A 226 9.58 -20.79 -15.39
N GLU A 227 10.58 -21.64 -15.70
CA GLU A 227 11.37 -21.60 -16.95
C GLU A 227 10.52 -21.68 -18.22
N ASP A 228 9.38 -22.38 -18.15
CA ASP A 228 8.42 -22.52 -19.25
C ASP A 228 7.75 -21.19 -19.66
N ARG A 229 7.80 -20.16 -18.80
CA ARG A 229 7.16 -18.85 -19.03
C ARG A 229 8.17 -17.74 -19.31
N HIS A 230 9.47 -18.01 -19.18
CA HIS A 230 10.51 -17.00 -19.37
C HIS A 230 10.45 -16.37 -20.76
N ALA A 231 10.30 -17.17 -21.80
CA ALA A 231 10.22 -16.69 -23.18
C ALA A 231 8.99 -15.80 -23.45
N ALA A 232 7.84 -16.14 -22.85
CA ALA A 232 6.61 -15.35 -23.00
C ALA A 232 6.72 -14.00 -22.28
N PHE A 233 7.30 -13.99 -21.08
CA PHE A 233 7.54 -12.76 -20.34
C PHE A 233 8.60 -11.89 -21.03
N ASP A 234 9.67 -12.49 -21.55
CA ASP A 234 10.70 -11.77 -22.28
C ASP A 234 10.12 -11.03 -23.48
N GLN A 235 9.25 -11.69 -24.24
CA GLN A 235 8.58 -11.09 -25.38
C GLN A 235 7.56 -10.02 -25.02
N ALA A 236 6.81 -10.22 -23.93
CA ALA A 236 5.91 -9.18 -23.44
C ALA A 236 6.71 -7.90 -23.09
N PHE A 237 7.85 -8.03 -22.42
CA PHE A 237 8.70 -6.88 -22.08
C PHE A 237 9.33 -6.20 -23.31
N ILE A 238 9.65 -6.94 -24.37
CA ILE A 238 10.08 -6.36 -25.66
C ILE A 238 8.92 -5.58 -26.29
N GLY A 239 7.73 -6.19 -26.37
CA GLY A 239 6.53 -5.56 -26.91
C GLY A 239 6.07 -4.33 -26.15
N LEU A 240 6.34 -4.25 -24.84
CA LEU A 240 6.06 -3.07 -24.02
C LEU A 240 6.84 -1.85 -24.50
N MET A 241 8.10 -2.04 -24.91
CA MET A 241 9.02 -0.99 -25.32
C MET A 241 9.05 -0.76 -26.84
N ASP A 242 8.29 -1.56 -27.61
CA ASP A 242 8.28 -1.48 -29.07
C ASP A 242 7.73 -0.13 -29.56
N GLY A 243 8.54 0.60 -30.31
CA GLY A 243 8.21 1.95 -30.80
C GLY A 243 8.10 3.04 -29.72
N VAL A 244 8.51 2.76 -28.48
CA VAL A 244 8.50 3.75 -27.38
C VAL A 244 9.81 4.53 -27.40
N GLU A 245 9.73 5.80 -27.81
CA GLU A 245 10.85 6.72 -27.79
C GLU A 245 11.01 7.39 -26.42
N LEU A 246 12.17 7.99 -26.15
CA LEU A 246 12.39 8.79 -24.93
C LEU A 246 11.81 10.21 -25.09
N SER A 247 10.51 10.29 -25.38
CA SER A 247 9.81 11.54 -25.71
C SER A 247 8.46 11.64 -24.99
N LEU A 248 8.04 12.86 -24.64
CA LEU A 248 6.76 13.11 -23.95
C LEU A 248 5.64 13.54 -24.91
N THR A 249 5.82 13.33 -26.20
CA THR A 249 4.78 13.62 -27.21
C THR A 249 3.52 12.79 -26.90
N VAL A 250 2.36 13.37 -27.21
CA VAL A 250 1.06 12.70 -27.04
C VAL A 250 1.06 11.34 -27.76
N LYS A 251 1.62 11.31 -28.98
CA LYS A 251 1.82 10.10 -29.77
C LYS A 251 2.63 9.02 -29.04
N ASN A 252 3.74 9.39 -28.39
CA ASN A 252 4.57 8.41 -27.66
C ASN A 252 3.88 7.87 -26.40
N LYS A 253 3.09 8.71 -25.71
CA LYS A 253 2.26 8.28 -24.58
C LYS A 253 1.14 7.32 -25.01
N ASP A 254 0.51 7.59 -26.15
CA ASP A 254 -0.52 6.73 -26.71
C ASP A 254 0.05 5.36 -27.11
N ILE A 255 1.24 5.34 -27.73
CA ILE A 255 1.97 4.11 -28.07
C ILE A 255 2.25 3.29 -26.81
N PHE A 256 2.85 3.90 -25.78
CA PHE A 256 3.14 3.19 -24.53
C PHE A 256 1.87 2.67 -23.84
N THR A 257 0.79 3.44 -23.83
CA THR A 257 -0.48 3.03 -23.20
C THR A 257 -1.11 1.85 -23.95
N GLN A 258 -1.04 1.84 -25.29
CA GLN A 258 -1.47 0.70 -26.11
C GLN A 258 -0.59 -0.54 -25.88
N ASN A 259 0.72 -0.35 -25.82
CA ASN A 259 1.67 -1.42 -25.52
C ASN A 259 1.44 -2.00 -24.13
N LEU A 260 1.10 -1.17 -23.13
CA LEU A 260 0.77 -1.61 -21.79
C LEU A 260 -0.51 -2.46 -21.75
N ALA A 261 -1.53 -2.07 -22.53
CA ALA A 261 -2.75 -2.86 -22.68
C ALA A 261 -2.49 -4.22 -23.37
N LYS A 262 -1.57 -4.26 -24.33
CA LYS A 262 -1.09 -5.49 -24.99
C LYS A 262 -0.29 -6.37 -24.02
N PHE A 263 0.69 -5.79 -23.33
CA PHE A 263 1.48 -6.44 -22.28
C PHE A 263 0.59 -7.12 -21.23
N ARG A 264 -0.44 -6.42 -20.75
CA ARG A 264 -1.41 -7.00 -19.79
C ARG A 264 -2.07 -8.27 -20.33
N ARG A 265 -2.45 -8.31 -21.61
CA ARG A 265 -3.07 -9.49 -22.22
C ARG A 265 -2.08 -10.64 -22.34
N GLU A 266 -0.86 -10.37 -22.82
CA GLU A 266 0.20 -11.37 -23.01
C GLU A 266 0.64 -12.01 -21.69
N ILE A 267 0.77 -11.22 -20.62
CA ILE A 267 1.08 -11.74 -19.29
C ILE A 267 -0.08 -12.59 -18.74
N VAL A 268 -1.33 -12.15 -18.94
CA VAL A 268 -2.51 -12.92 -18.51
C VAL A 268 -2.59 -14.26 -19.25
N GLU A 269 -2.30 -14.29 -20.54
CA GLU A 269 -2.26 -15.52 -21.34
C GLU A 269 -1.10 -16.44 -20.92
N ALA A 270 0.10 -15.89 -20.71
CA ALA A 270 1.26 -16.65 -20.23
C ALA A 270 1.03 -17.29 -18.84
N VAL A 271 0.25 -16.64 -17.99
CA VAL A 271 -0.13 -17.17 -16.66
C VAL A 271 -1.27 -18.19 -16.76
N LYS A 272 -2.25 -17.96 -17.65
CA LYS A 272 -3.42 -18.83 -17.86
C LYS A 272 -3.16 -20.08 -18.71
N GLY A 273 -2.08 -20.15 -19.47
CA GLY A 273 -1.72 -21.28 -20.34
C GLY A 273 -1.46 -22.64 -19.66
N LYS A 274 -1.90 -22.83 -18.41
CA LYS A 274 -1.79 -24.08 -17.63
C LYS A 274 -3.10 -24.52 -16.98
N GLU A 275 -4.27 -24.18 -17.54
CA GLU A 275 -5.42 -25.07 -17.39
C GLU A 275 -5.23 -26.23 -18.36
N VAL A 276 -4.52 -27.26 -17.89
CA VAL A 276 -4.43 -28.56 -18.55
C VAL A 276 -5.85 -29.08 -18.75
N SER A 277 -6.27 -29.19 -20.00
CA SER A 277 -7.50 -29.86 -20.39
C SER A 277 -7.51 -31.26 -19.77
N PRO A 278 -8.61 -31.73 -19.15
CA PRO A 278 -8.71 -33.11 -18.73
C PRO A 278 -8.52 -33.98 -19.97
N SER A 279 -7.51 -34.85 -19.90
CA SER A 279 -7.21 -35.88 -20.88
C SER A 279 -8.48 -36.58 -21.34
N ALA A 280 -8.85 -36.39 -22.60
CA ALA A 280 -9.70 -37.33 -23.30
C ALA A 280 -8.90 -38.62 -23.43
N SER A 281 -9.14 -39.55 -22.50
CA SER A 281 -8.73 -40.94 -22.63
C SER A 281 -9.48 -41.51 -23.83
N ASN A 282 -8.83 -41.49 -25.00
CA ASN A 282 -9.28 -42.24 -26.15
C ASN A 282 -9.30 -43.72 -25.78
N ASN A 283 -10.52 -44.24 -25.74
CA ASN A 283 -10.82 -45.64 -25.65
C ASN A 283 -10.70 -46.20 -27.07
N GLU A 284 -9.54 -46.75 -27.43
CA GLU A 284 -9.38 -47.58 -28.63
C GLU A 284 -8.62 -48.88 -28.28
N MET A 285 -9.40 -49.96 -28.25
CA MET A 285 -9.11 -51.37 -28.53
C MET A 285 -7.65 -51.81 -28.76
N CYS A 286 -7.18 -52.74 -27.91
CA CYS A 286 -7.04 -54.17 -28.23
C CYS A 286 -7.02 -54.99 -26.93
#